data_AF-A0A524JIJ6-F1
#
_entry.id   AF-A0A524JIJ6-F1
#
_cell.length_a   1.000
_cell.length_b   1.000
_cell.length_c   1.000
_cell.angle_alpha   90.00
_cell.angle_beta   90.00
_cell.angle_gamma   90.00
#
_symmetry.space_group_name_H-M   'P 1'
#
loop_
_entity.id
_entity.type
_entity.pdbx_description
1 polymer ?
#
loop_
_entity_poly.entity_id
_entity_poly.type
_entity_poly.pdbx_seq_one_letter_code
_entity_poly.pdbx_strand_id
1 'polypeptide(L)'
;MAIKKGFCFGAVFLMILSLAAAEWQDETAGRIDKEKEYPLLVESLQKQFPALADSEKAAVSLIIGYCQSRLKDFQAELFWMKKYLEESRAVDVKLGFLPAGSRQKILRFRTSWQKDFPVLWELGLETADSELAYFVPPGELKLRLQVSVPCNFQLFGREGNLLAQGVLGKEVRSVAVPIMADFCKVSSHGFRLMLTLRHAPEKTIEKYFTIELEYLYPEDVEFDPLSAEVKLKGRELQPESKSETIVLSQRTHFDKKLFKKTVLKNFLIGAAFFVVRSTLLTSTMDNSETSLFAKSALYGTRKVFNLAGIGFSLAALSQLPKVFKREKIVEEKTVDLPEARAANEELKRDLALNREKIRVKLSVQAI
;
A
#
# COMPACT_ATOMS: atom_id res chain seq x y z
N MET A 1 40.88 -7.96 -31.98
CA MET A 1 40.47 -6.86 -32.90
C MET A 1 38.97 -6.97 -33.12
N ALA A 2 38.17 -6.22 -32.37
CA ALA A 2 36.72 -6.14 -32.55
C ALA A 2 36.36 -4.66 -32.71
N ILE A 3 35.96 -4.28 -33.93
CA ILE A 3 35.80 -2.89 -34.35
C ILE A 3 34.42 -2.38 -33.93
N LYS A 4 34.45 -1.22 -33.26
CA LYS A 4 33.34 -0.32 -32.92
C LYS A 4 32.37 -0.14 -34.10
N LYS A 5 31.19 -0.76 -34.04
CA LYS A 5 30.06 -0.53 -34.99
C LYS A 5 28.90 0.27 -34.39
N GLY A 6 29.13 1.00 -33.29
CA GLY A 6 28.06 1.71 -32.55
C GLY A 6 27.95 3.22 -32.77
N PHE A 7 28.82 3.86 -33.58
CA PHE A 7 28.98 5.32 -33.53
C PHE A 7 28.26 6.13 -34.64
N CYS A 8 27.69 5.51 -35.68
CA CYS A 8 27.08 6.25 -36.79
C CYS A 8 25.59 6.60 -36.63
N PHE A 9 24.85 5.97 -35.71
CA PHE A 9 23.43 6.28 -35.53
C PHE A 9 23.18 7.60 -34.77
N GLY A 10 24.10 8.01 -33.90
CA GLY A 10 23.95 9.27 -33.14
C GLY A 10 24.07 10.54 -33.99
N ALA A 11 24.92 10.52 -35.04
CA ALA A 11 25.19 11.71 -35.86
C ALA A 11 24.02 12.08 -36.78
N VAL A 12 23.29 11.09 -37.30
CA VAL A 12 22.12 11.33 -38.17
C VAL A 12 20.94 11.88 -37.37
N PHE A 13 20.74 11.39 -36.14
CA PHE A 13 19.67 11.88 -35.26
C PHE A 13 19.90 13.34 -34.83
N LEU A 14 21.16 13.71 -34.55
CA LEU A 14 21.54 15.11 -34.25
C LEU A 14 21.30 16.06 -35.44
N MET A 15 21.57 15.62 -36.68
CA MET A 15 21.34 16.48 -37.86
C MET A 15 19.85 16.73 -38.14
N ILE A 16 18.98 15.73 -37.95
CA ILE A 16 17.53 15.89 -38.17
C ILE A 16 16.92 16.89 -37.16
N LEU A 17 17.36 16.85 -35.90
CA LEU A 17 16.89 17.80 -34.87
C LEU A 17 17.33 19.25 -35.16
N SER A 18 18.53 19.45 -35.70
CA SER A 18 19.01 20.80 -36.04
C SER A 18 18.33 21.43 -37.26
N LEU A 19 17.83 20.65 -38.23
CA LEU A 19 17.07 21.21 -39.36
C LEU A 19 15.67 21.68 -38.92
N ALA A 20 14.99 20.89 -38.09
CA ALA A 20 13.66 21.26 -37.57
C ALA A 20 13.72 22.56 -36.75
N ALA A 21 14.80 22.78 -35.99
CA ALA A 21 15.04 23.99 -35.21
C ALA A 21 15.14 25.28 -36.06
N ALA A 22 15.69 25.18 -37.28
CA ALA A 22 15.86 26.33 -38.16
C ALA A 22 14.56 26.74 -38.85
N GLU A 23 13.75 25.78 -39.28
CA GLU A 23 12.55 26.02 -40.09
C GLU A 23 11.47 26.83 -39.34
N TRP A 24 11.23 26.49 -38.07
CA TRP A 24 10.21 27.16 -37.27
C TRP A 24 10.60 28.61 -36.91
N GLN A 25 11.89 28.86 -36.71
CA GLN A 25 12.42 30.18 -36.36
C GLN A 25 12.30 31.14 -37.53
N ASP A 26 12.67 30.69 -38.74
CA ASP A 26 12.56 31.48 -39.97
C ASP A 26 11.11 31.79 -40.30
N GLU A 27 10.21 30.80 -40.20
CA GLU A 27 8.78 31.00 -40.39
C GLU A 27 8.23 32.03 -39.39
N THR A 28 8.59 31.90 -38.12
CA THR A 28 8.14 32.81 -37.07
C THR A 28 8.63 34.23 -37.32
N ALA A 29 9.91 34.40 -37.65
CA ALA A 29 10.48 35.71 -37.95
C ALA A 29 9.78 36.40 -39.13
N GLY A 30 9.41 35.64 -40.17
CA GLY A 30 8.70 36.16 -41.34
C GLY A 30 7.23 36.56 -41.10
N ARG A 31 6.58 35.98 -40.08
CA ARG A 31 5.15 36.18 -39.80
C ARG A 31 4.88 37.09 -38.59
N ILE A 32 5.77 37.16 -37.61
CA ILE A 32 5.53 37.84 -36.31
C ILE A 32 5.28 39.36 -36.41
N ASP A 33 5.81 40.01 -37.45
CA ASP A 33 5.60 41.45 -37.66
C ASP A 33 4.24 41.75 -38.32
N LYS A 34 3.57 40.72 -38.85
CA LYS A 34 2.29 40.85 -39.54
C LYS A 34 1.17 40.34 -38.65
N GLU A 35 0.58 41.24 -37.86
CA GLU A 35 -0.47 40.88 -36.88
C GLU A 35 -1.65 40.09 -37.49
N LYS A 36 -1.98 40.33 -38.76
CA LYS A 36 -3.02 39.59 -39.50
C LYS A 36 -2.70 38.10 -39.69
N GLU A 37 -1.43 37.72 -39.65
CA GLU A 37 -0.97 36.34 -39.84
C GLU A 37 -0.82 35.57 -38.52
N TYR A 38 -1.15 36.17 -37.37
CA TYR A 38 -1.06 35.52 -36.06
C TYR A 38 -1.83 34.21 -35.93
N PRO A 39 -3.06 34.07 -36.45
CA PRO A 39 -3.76 32.78 -36.38
C PRO A 39 -2.98 31.65 -37.08
N LEU A 40 -2.42 31.94 -38.26
CA LEU A 40 -1.63 30.97 -39.03
C LEU A 40 -0.31 30.64 -38.34
N LEU A 41 0.35 31.65 -37.76
CA LEU A 41 1.58 31.44 -36.99
C LEU A 41 1.34 30.56 -35.76
N VAL A 42 0.26 30.83 -35.01
CA VAL A 42 -0.14 30.03 -33.86
C VAL A 42 -0.40 28.58 -34.27
N GLU A 43 -1.17 28.35 -35.33
CA GLU A 43 -1.46 27.00 -35.82
C GLU A 43 -0.18 26.23 -36.19
N SER A 44 0.73 26.86 -36.95
CA SER A 44 2.00 26.23 -37.33
C SER A 44 2.85 25.87 -36.11
N LEU A 45 3.03 26.82 -35.18
CA LEU A 45 3.81 26.62 -33.96
C LEU A 45 3.20 25.53 -33.06
N GLN A 46 1.87 25.47 -32.94
CA GLN A 46 1.19 24.45 -32.15
C GLN A 46 1.40 23.04 -32.74
N LYS A 47 1.37 22.92 -34.06
CA LYS A 47 1.62 21.65 -34.76
C LYS A 47 3.04 21.14 -34.53
N GLN A 48 4.01 22.05 -34.50
CA GLN A 48 5.43 21.71 -34.32
C GLN A 48 5.81 21.49 -32.86
N PHE A 49 5.08 22.10 -31.92
CA PHE A 49 5.36 22.10 -30.48
C PHE A 49 5.76 20.75 -29.86
N PRO A 50 5.08 19.61 -30.14
CA PRO A 50 5.43 18.33 -29.53
C PRO A 50 6.81 17.81 -29.92
N ALA A 51 7.32 18.19 -31.10
CA ALA A 51 8.58 17.72 -31.65
C ALA A 51 9.80 18.56 -31.23
N LEU A 52 9.57 19.73 -30.61
CA LEU A 52 10.62 20.66 -30.23
C LEU A 52 11.39 20.23 -28.97
N ALA A 53 12.64 20.69 -28.86
CA ALA A 53 13.40 20.54 -27.61
C ALA A 53 12.79 21.42 -26.50
N ASP A 54 13.03 21.09 -25.23
CA ASP A 54 12.39 21.81 -24.10
C ASP A 54 12.78 23.30 -24.06
N SER A 55 14.02 23.64 -24.43
CA SER A 55 14.44 25.04 -24.55
C SER A 55 13.69 25.81 -25.64
N GLU A 56 13.29 25.13 -26.72
CA GLU A 56 12.53 25.72 -27.82
C GLU A 56 11.03 25.79 -27.48
N LYS A 57 10.49 24.77 -26.80
CA LYS A 57 9.12 24.79 -26.27
C LYS A 57 8.89 26.00 -25.37
N ALA A 58 9.88 26.40 -24.58
CA ALA A 58 9.80 27.63 -23.78
C ALA A 58 9.62 28.88 -24.66
N ALA A 59 10.43 29.02 -25.70
CA ALA A 59 10.35 30.16 -26.63
C ALA A 59 9.02 30.16 -27.41
N VAL A 60 8.61 29.00 -27.93
CA VAL A 60 7.37 28.85 -28.67
C VAL A 60 6.15 29.10 -27.79
N SER A 61 6.13 28.59 -26.55
CA SER A 61 5.02 28.87 -25.61
C SER A 61 4.87 30.36 -25.35
N LEU A 62 5.99 31.08 -25.15
CA LEU A 62 5.95 32.53 -24.94
C LEU A 62 5.45 33.27 -26.19
N ILE A 63 5.88 32.86 -27.38
CA ILE A 63 5.48 33.49 -28.64
C ILE A 63 3.99 33.24 -28.92
N ILE A 64 3.51 32.01 -28.76
CA ILE A 64 2.09 31.69 -28.90
C ILE A 64 1.27 32.49 -27.89
N GLY A 65 1.67 32.53 -26.61
CA GLY A 65 0.99 33.31 -25.59
C GLY A 65 0.88 34.80 -25.97
N TYR A 66 1.96 35.38 -26.49
CA TYR A 66 1.96 36.75 -27.00
C TYR A 66 0.98 36.94 -28.17
N CYS A 67 1.00 36.05 -29.16
CA CYS A 67 0.07 36.12 -30.29
C CYS A 67 -1.40 36.00 -29.84
N GLN A 68 -1.71 35.10 -28.91
CA GLN A 68 -3.06 34.92 -28.38
C GLN A 68 -3.56 36.16 -27.62
N SER A 69 -2.67 36.82 -26.87
CA SER A 69 -2.98 38.10 -26.24
C SER A 69 -3.37 39.18 -27.25
N ARG A 70 -2.67 39.22 -28.39
CA ARG A 70 -2.98 40.14 -29.50
C ARG A 70 -4.28 39.80 -30.22
N LEU A 71 -4.63 38.52 -30.27
CA LEU A 71 -5.91 38.02 -30.77
C LEU A 71 -7.06 38.17 -29.76
N LYS A 72 -6.78 38.63 -28.53
CA LYS A 72 -7.73 38.76 -27.41
C LYS A 72 -8.36 37.43 -26.97
N ASP A 73 -7.67 36.32 -27.19
CA ASP A 73 -8.05 35.01 -26.66
C ASP A 73 -7.35 34.79 -25.32
N PHE A 74 -7.97 35.30 -24.25
CA PHE A 74 -7.41 35.23 -22.89
C PHE A 74 -7.29 33.80 -22.36
N GLN A 75 -8.15 32.87 -22.78
CA GLN A 75 -8.11 31.48 -22.33
C GLN A 75 -6.90 30.77 -22.95
N ALA A 76 -6.69 30.95 -24.26
CA ALA A 76 -5.52 30.42 -24.93
C ALA A 76 -4.23 31.10 -24.42
N GLU A 77 -4.24 32.42 -24.23
CA GLU A 77 -3.11 33.15 -23.63
C GLU A 77 -2.73 32.54 -22.28
N LEU A 78 -3.69 32.37 -21.37
CA LEU A 78 -3.46 31.80 -20.05
C LEU A 78 -2.89 30.38 -20.14
N PHE A 79 -3.44 29.53 -21.02
CA PHE A 79 -2.95 28.17 -21.23
C PHE A 79 -1.47 28.14 -21.65
N TRP A 80 -1.09 28.95 -22.64
CA TRP A 80 0.29 28.99 -23.15
C TRP A 80 1.25 29.67 -22.18
N MET A 81 0.78 30.69 -21.45
CA MET A 81 1.58 31.32 -20.41
C MET A 81 1.77 30.40 -19.20
N LYS A 82 0.78 29.55 -18.87
CA LYS A 82 0.95 28.49 -17.86
C LYS A 82 2.07 27.53 -18.27
N LYS A 83 2.09 27.06 -19.52
CA LYS A 83 3.18 26.21 -20.04
C LYS A 83 4.55 26.89 -19.95
N TYR A 84 4.62 28.15 -20.37
CA TYR A 84 5.88 28.90 -20.32
C TYR A 84 6.35 29.16 -18.87
N LEU A 85 5.46 29.62 -18.00
CA LEU A 85 5.82 30.07 -16.65
C LEU A 85 5.99 28.89 -15.69
N GLU A 86 5.21 27.82 -15.82
CA GLU A 86 5.25 26.66 -14.92
C GLU A 86 6.14 25.55 -15.47
N GLU A 87 5.79 24.98 -16.63
CA GLU A 87 6.50 23.81 -17.18
C GLU A 87 7.93 24.18 -17.58
N SER A 88 8.09 25.31 -18.29
CA SER A 88 9.41 25.81 -18.68
C SER A 88 10.06 26.70 -17.61
N ARG A 89 9.44 26.80 -16.42
CA ARG A 89 9.87 27.66 -15.31
C ARG A 89 10.31 29.05 -15.78
N ALA A 90 9.61 29.69 -16.70
CA ALA A 90 9.97 31.02 -17.22
C ALA A 90 11.46 31.22 -17.62
N VAL A 91 12.12 30.15 -18.10
CA VAL A 91 13.52 30.13 -18.52
C VAL A 91 13.80 31.27 -19.50
N ASP A 92 15.02 31.79 -19.47
CA ASP A 92 15.42 32.83 -20.41
C ASP A 92 15.47 32.29 -21.85
N VAL A 93 14.64 32.88 -22.70
CA VAL A 93 14.43 32.41 -24.07
C VAL A 93 15.24 33.24 -25.05
N LYS A 94 15.98 32.55 -25.93
CA LYS A 94 16.79 33.19 -26.97
C LYS A 94 15.89 33.61 -28.13
N LEU A 95 15.39 34.85 -28.08
CA LEU A 95 14.57 35.46 -29.13
C LEU A 95 15.41 36.20 -30.19
N GLY A 96 16.68 35.81 -30.38
CA GLY A 96 17.62 36.50 -31.26
C GLY A 96 17.21 36.48 -32.74
N PHE A 97 16.48 35.45 -33.16
CA PHE A 97 15.98 35.27 -34.52
C PHE A 97 14.80 36.19 -34.88
N LEU A 98 14.14 36.79 -33.89
CA LEU A 98 13.01 37.69 -34.14
C LEU A 98 13.46 39.11 -34.50
N PRO A 99 12.68 39.82 -35.35
CA PRO A 99 12.86 41.25 -35.58
C PRO A 99 12.89 42.03 -34.26
N ALA A 100 13.76 43.04 -34.17
CA ALA A 100 14.02 43.76 -32.92
C ALA A 100 12.77 44.38 -32.28
N GLY A 101 11.86 44.92 -33.11
CA GLY A 101 10.60 45.51 -32.66
C GLY A 101 9.67 44.48 -32.00
N SER A 102 9.45 43.34 -32.66
CA SER A 102 8.64 42.24 -32.13
C SER A 102 9.27 41.60 -30.89
N ARG A 103 10.59 41.39 -30.91
CA ARG A 103 11.35 40.92 -29.75
C ARG A 103 11.11 41.80 -28.52
N GLN A 104 11.21 43.12 -28.66
CA GLN A 104 10.99 44.03 -27.54
C GLN A 104 9.54 43.97 -27.01
N LYS A 105 8.55 43.86 -27.91
CA LYS A 105 7.13 43.72 -27.51
C LYS A 105 6.90 42.43 -26.72
N ILE A 106 7.45 41.31 -27.19
CA ILE A 106 7.34 40.00 -26.52
C ILE A 106 8.03 40.01 -25.15
N LEU A 107 9.22 40.64 -25.04
CA LEU A 107 9.91 40.76 -23.75
C LEU A 107 9.16 41.64 -22.74
N ARG A 108 8.50 42.71 -23.18
CA ARG A 108 7.63 43.52 -22.32
C ARG A 108 6.41 42.72 -21.87
N PHE A 109 5.79 41.99 -22.78
CA PHE A 109 4.69 41.07 -22.49
C PHE A 109 5.09 40.02 -21.44
N ARG A 110 6.23 39.33 -21.64
CA ARG A 110 6.83 38.41 -20.67
C ARG A 110 6.98 39.06 -19.29
N THR A 111 7.54 40.26 -19.25
CA THR A 111 7.79 40.99 -17.99
C THR A 111 6.49 41.36 -17.28
N SER A 112 5.44 41.71 -18.03
CA SER A 112 4.11 41.97 -17.48
C SER A 112 3.57 40.72 -16.77
N TRP A 113 3.59 39.58 -17.46
CA TRP A 113 3.16 38.31 -16.88
C TRP A 113 3.98 37.91 -15.66
N GLN A 114 5.30 38.05 -15.72
CA GLN A 114 6.18 37.72 -14.59
C GLN A 114 5.97 38.61 -13.36
N LYS A 115 5.40 39.82 -13.51
CA LYS A 115 5.01 40.67 -12.37
C LYS A 115 3.76 40.13 -11.68
N ASP A 116 2.79 39.69 -12.48
CA ASP A 116 1.47 39.28 -12.03
C ASP A 116 1.35 37.78 -11.73
N PHE A 117 2.36 36.99 -12.06
CA PHE A 117 2.35 35.54 -11.92
C PHE A 117 3.60 35.06 -11.16
N PRO A 118 3.50 34.77 -9.84
CA PRO A 118 4.58 34.17 -9.10
C PRO A 118 4.92 32.78 -9.64
N VAL A 119 6.12 32.65 -10.20
CA VAL A 119 6.69 31.39 -10.67
C VAL A 119 7.42 30.75 -9.50
N LEU A 120 7.11 29.48 -9.23
CA LEU A 120 7.79 28.68 -8.22
C LEU A 120 9.07 28.10 -8.86
N TRP A 121 10.22 28.68 -8.51
CA TRP A 121 11.53 28.29 -9.03
C TRP A 121 12.06 27.02 -8.38
N GLU A 122 11.92 26.98 -7.06
CA GLU A 122 12.37 25.90 -6.23
C GLU A 122 11.20 25.43 -5.36
N LEU A 123 10.93 24.14 -5.47
CA LEU A 123 10.09 23.37 -4.58
C LEU A 123 10.82 22.04 -4.41
N GLY A 124 11.44 21.86 -3.25
CA GLY A 124 12.24 20.68 -2.97
C GLY A 124 12.47 20.53 -1.47
N LEU A 125 13.23 19.52 -1.10
CA LEU A 125 13.63 19.30 0.29
C LEU A 125 14.95 19.99 0.58
N GLU A 126 15.14 20.45 1.81
CA GLU A 126 16.37 21.15 2.21
C GLU A 126 17.59 20.23 2.26
N THR A 127 17.40 18.97 2.60
CA THR A 127 18.50 18.00 2.72
C THR A 127 19.00 17.57 1.34
N ALA A 128 20.28 17.85 1.08
CA ALA A 128 20.98 17.49 -0.15
C ALA A 128 21.10 15.96 -0.37
N ASP A 129 20.97 15.18 0.69
CA ASP A 129 20.88 13.72 0.61
C ASP A 129 19.41 13.31 0.53
N SER A 130 18.96 13.03 -0.69
CA SER A 130 17.67 12.39 -0.99
C SER A 130 17.56 10.98 -0.41
N GLU A 131 18.60 10.48 0.26
CA GLU A 131 18.66 9.20 0.93
C GLU A 131 18.87 9.44 2.42
N LEU A 132 17.78 9.63 3.15
CA LEU A 132 17.87 9.78 4.59
C LEU A 132 17.84 8.39 5.23
N ALA A 133 18.81 8.11 6.10
CA ALA A 133 18.86 6.91 6.94
C ALA A 133 17.87 7.03 8.11
N TYR A 134 16.61 7.34 7.83
CA TYR A 134 15.57 7.46 8.84
C TYR A 134 14.73 6.19 8.89
N PHE A 135 14.92 5.41 9.95
CA PHE A 135 13.99 4.34 10.35
C PHE A 135 12.66 4.88 10.89
N VAL A 136 12.69 6.11 11.44
CA VAL A 136 11.53 6.84 11.93
C VAL A 136 11.42 8.11 11.09
N PRO A 137 10.29 8.37 10.40
CA PRO A 137 10.12 9.60 9.64
C PRO A 137 10.38 10.81 10.54
N PRO A 138 11.14 11.82 10.09
CA PRO A 138 11.49 12.95 10.94
C PRO A 138 10.22 13.67 11.40
N GLY A 139 10.18 14.22 12.61
CA GLY A 139 8.98 14.92 13.10
C GLY A 139 8.57 16.10 12.21
N GLU A 140 9.52 16.66 11.45
CA GLU A 140 9.33 17.78 10.53
C GLU A 140 10.12 17.58 9.23
N LEU A 141 9.53 17.94 8.10
CA LEU A 141 10.17 18.10 6.79
C LEU A 141 10.49 19.55 6.54
N LYS A 142 11.69 19.82 6.03
CA LYS A 142 12.08 21.16 5.62
C LYS A 142 11.97 21.29 4.11
N LEU A 143 10.99 22.08 3.65
CA LEU A 143 10.77 22.39 2.25
C LEU A 143 11.51 23.67 1.86
N ARG A 144 12.29 23.61 0.79
CA ARG A 144 12.87 24.77 0.12
C ARG A 144 11.86 25.34 -0.87
N LEU A 145 11.49 26.59 -0.65
CA LEU A 145 10.58 27.35 -1.49
C LEU A 145 11.28 28.60 -2.01
N GLN A 146 11.19 28.84 -3.32
CA GLN A 146 11.67 30.07 -3.96
C GLN A 146 10.70 30.52 -5.05
N VAL A 147 10.40 31.82 -5.09
CA VAL A 147 9.43 32.39 -6.04
C VAL A 147 10.02 33.57 -6.82
N SER A 148 9.49 33.83 -8.03
CA SER A 148 9.96 34.95 -8.87
C SER A 148 9.64 36.33 -8.31
N VAL A 149 8.52 36.46 -7.60
CA VAL A 149 7.97 37.71 -7.08
C VAL A 149 7.61 37.56 -5.61
N PRO A 150 7.90 38.56 -4.76
CA PRO A 150 7.49 38.52 -3.36
C PRO A 150 5.99 38.30 -3.18
N CYS A 151 5.64 37.22 -2.49
CA CYS A 151 4.26 36.84 -2.20
C CYS A 151 4.11 36.39 -0.75
N ASN A 152 2.90 36.53 -0.22
CA ASN A 152 2.53 35.81 0.98
C ASN A 152 2.18 34.38 0.57
N PHE A 153 2.56 33.40 1.37
CA PHE A 153 2.23 32.00 1.11
C PHE A 153 1.45 31.39 2.26
N GLN A 154 0.58 30.45 1.91
CA GLN A 154 -0.09 29.55 2.84
C GLN A 154 0.01 28.13 2.29
N LEU A 155 0.57 27.23 3.08
CA LEU A 155 0.72 25.82 2.77
C LEU A 155 -0.34 25.03 3.55
N PHE A 156 -1.15 24.28 2.82
CA PHE A 156 -2.21 23.45 3.36
C PHE A 156 -1.87 21.97 3.16
N GLY A 157 -2.18 21.17 4.16
CA GLY A 157 -2.14 19.72 4.09
C GLY A 157 -3.32 19.16 3.31
N ARG A 158 -3.33 17.84 3.19
CA ARG A 158 -4.35 17.09 2.45
C ARG A 158 -5.77 17.31 2.99
N GLU A 159 -5.91 17.44 4.30
CA GLU A 159 -7.20 17.68 4.96
C GLU A 159 -7.61 19.16 4.95
N GLY A 160 -6.83 20.01 4.28
CA GLY A 160 -7.07 21.46 4.23
C GLY A 160 -6.65 22.21 5.49
N ASN A 161 -5.98 21.53 6.43
CA ASN A 161 -5.35 22.16 7.58
C ASN A 161 -4.16 23.04 7.15
N LEU A 162 -4.05 24.22 7.75
CA LEU A 162 -2.91 25.11 7.51
C LEU A 162 -1.67 24.54 8.20
N LEU A 163 -0.65 24.19 7.42
CA LEU A 163 0.61 23.62 7.91
C LEU A 163 1.67 24.70 8.14
N ALA A 164 1.77 25.67 7.23
CA ALA A 164 2.73 26.77 7.34
C ALA A 164 2.22 28.00 6.59
N GLN A 165 2.68 29.18 7.02
CA GLN A 165 2.42 30.42 6.30
C GLN A 165 3.57 31.40 6.50
N GLY A 166 3.66 32.37 5.59
CA GLY A 166 4.66 33.42 5.72
C GLY A 166 4.83 34.20 4.43
N VAL A 167 6.07 34.60 4.18
CA VAL A 167 6.44 35.45 3.05
C VAL A 167 7.51 34.74 2.26
N LEU A 168 7.34 34.64 0.95
CA LEU A 168 8.37 34.18 0.03
C LEU A 168 8.87 35.37 -0.79
N GLY A 169 10.11 35.27 -1.24
CA GLY A 169 10.75 36.24 -2.12
C GLY A 169 11.66 35.54 -3.10
N LYS A 170 12.61 36.30 -3.65
CA LYS A 170 13.62 35.77 -4.57
C LYS A 170 14.66 34.90 -3.88
N GLU A 171 14.77 34.98 -2.56
CA GLU A 171 15.65 34.14 -1.76
C GLU A 171 14.96 32.80 -1.46
N VAL A 172 15.76 31.74 -1.41
CA VAL A 172 15.30 30.42 -0.99
C VAL A 172 14.96 30.48 0.49
N ARG A 173 13.75 30.04 0.85
CA ARG A 173 13.35 29.87 2.25
C ARG A 173 13.11 28.41 2.56
N SER A 174 13.59 27.99 3.73
CA SER A 174 13.23 26.71 4.34
C SER A 174 11.96 26.88 5.17
N VAL A 175 11.00 26.00 4.95
CA VAL A 175 9.71 25.94 5.65
C VAL A 175 9.59 24.57 6.29
N ALA A 176 9.48 24.54 7.63
CA ALA A 176 9.23 23.31 8.36
C ALA A 176 7.75 22.92 8.21
N VAL A 177 7.52 21.65 7.87
CA VAL A 177 6.21 21.05 7.70
C VAL A 177 6.14 19.83 8.61
N PRO A 178 5.22 19.77 9.59
CA PRO A 178 5.14 18.63 10.50
C PRO A 178 4.79 17.36 9.71
N ILE A 179 5.56 16.28 9.91
CA ILE A 179 5.17 14.96 9.38
C ILE A 179 4.06 14.41 10.27
N MET A 180 2.81 14.61 9.85
CA MET A 180 1.69 13.87 10.41
C MET A 180 1.58 12.50 9.73
N ALA A 181 0.72 11.60 10.21
CA ALA A 181 0.52 10.27 9.63
C ALA A 181 0.10 10.27 8.13
N ASP A 182 -0.14 11.44 7.56
CA ASP A 182 -0.61 11.70 6.20
C ASP A 182 0.44 11.45 5.11
N PHE A 183 1.73 11.46 5.43
CA PHE A 183 2.82 11.27 4.45
C PHE A 183 2.95 9.83 3.94
N CYS A 184 2.38 8.85 4.66
CA CYS A 184 2.52 7.42 4.34
C CYS A 184 1.47 6.90 3.35
N LYS A 185 0.49 7.72 2.94
CA LYS A 185 -0.58 7.29 2.03
C LYS A 185 -0.37 7.90 0.64
N VAL A 186 0.11 7.08 -0.29
CA VAL A 186 0.11 7.36 -1.73
C VAL A 186 -1.32 7.73 -2.13
N SER A 187 -1.60 9.01 -2.26
CA SER A 187 -2.92 9.49 -2.60
C SER A 187 -2.82 10.59 -3.63
N SER A 188 -3.78 10.57 -4.55
CA SER A 188 -3.89 11.47 -5.70
C SER A 188 -4.14 12.94 -5.34
N HIS A 189 -4.32 13.29 -4.06
CA HIS A 189 -4.62 14.64 -3.62
C HIS A 189 -3.46 15.16 -2.77
N GLY A 190 -2.60 15.93 -3.41
CA GLY A 190 -1.39 16.50 -2.83
C GLY A 190 -1.62 17.71 -1.91
N PHE A 191 -0.53 18.22 -1.36
CA PHE A 191 -0.47 19.47 -0.63
C PHE A 191 -0.87 20.64 -1.52
N ARG A 192 -1.42 21.67 -0.90
CA ARG A 192 -1.83 22.90 -1.59
C ARG A 192 -1.01 24.09 -1.12
N LEU A 193 -0.38 24.79 -2.06
CA LEU A 193 0.33 26.05 -1.83
C LEU A 193 -0.44 27.21 -2.45
N MET A 194 -0.94 28.11 -1.60
CA MET A 194 -1.55 29.37 -2.03
C MET A 194 -0.48 30.48 -2.00
N LEU A 195 -0.33 31.19 -3.12
CA LEU A 195 0.59 32.29 -3.30
C LEU A 195 -0.20 33.57 -3.59
N THR A 196 -0.23 34.49 -2.63
CA THR A 196 -0.94 35.77 -2.76
C THR A 196 0.06 36.89 -3.02
N LEU A 197 -0.11 37.60 -4.12
CA LEU A 197 0.78 38.72 -4.46
C LEU A 197 0.62 39.87 -3.47
N ARG A 198 1.75 40.39 -2.98
CA ARG A 198 1.73 41.48 -1.98
C ARG A 198 1.22 42.80 -2.53
N HIS A 199 1.48 43.06 -3.81
CA HIS A 199 1.06 44.29 -4.48
C HIS A 199 -0.33 44.17 -5.14
N ALA A 200 -0.92 42.97 -5.11
CA ALA A 200 -2.19 42.63 -5.75
C ALA A 200 -2.86 41.48 -4.96
N PRO A 201 -3.35 41.73 -3.73
CA PRO A 201 -3.86 40.68 -2.83
C PRO A 201 -5.07 39.93 -3.39
N GLU A 202 -5.81 40.54 -4.31
CA GLU A 202 -6.88 39.90 -5.08
C GLU A 202 -6.38 38.80 -6.02
N LYS A 203 -5.08 38.80 -6.36
CA LYS A 203 -4.44 37.78 -7.19
C LYS A 203 -3.80 36.73 -6.28
N THR A 204 -4.52 35.64 -6.08
CA THR A 204 -4.02 34.45 -5.41
C THR A 204 -3.90 33.31 -6.39
N ILE A 205 -2.73 32.67 -6.43
CA ILE A 205 -2.46 31.50 -7.26
C ILE A 205 -2.42 30.28 -6.37
N GLU A 206 -3.15 29.25 -6.76
CA GLU A 206 -3.16 27.95 -6.10
C GLU A 206 -2.25 26.99 -6.89
N LYS A 207 -1.39 26.27 -6.16
CA LYS A 207 -0.49 25.25 -6.70
C LYS A 207 -0.69 23.96 -5.94
N TYR A 208 -0.63 22.84 -6.64
CA TYR A 208 -0.76 21.51 -6.06
C TYR A 208 0.54 20.75 -6.24
N PHE A 209 0.94 20.00 -5.22
CA PHE A 209 2.13 19.16 -5.29
C PHE A 209 2.00 17.95 -4.37
N THR A 210 2.57 16.82 -4.75
CA THR A 210 2.72 15.65 -3.89
C THR A 210 4.09 15.66 -3.22
N ILE A 211 4.13 15.14 -2.00
CA ILE A 211 5.37 14.70 -1.36
C ILE A 211 5.25 13.19 -1.29
N GLU A 212 6.12 12.49 -1.98
CA GLU A 212 6.18 11.03 -1.99
C GLU A 212 7.31 10.57 -1.09
N LEU A 213 7.02 9.54 -0.31
CA LEU A 213 7.94 8.92 0.63
C LEU A 213 8.11 7.46 0.21
N GLU A 214 9.26 7.18 -0.40
CA GLU A 214 9.65 5.87 -0.91
C GLU A 214 10.62 5.23 0.09
N TYR A 215 10.19 4.14 0.74
CA TYR A 215 11.08 3.33 1.59
C TYR A 215 11.89 2.39 0.69
N LEU A 216 13.21 2.57 0.68
CA LEU A 216 14.17 1.68 0.04
C LEU A 216 14.65 0.68 1.08
N TYR A 217 14.35 -0.60 0.89
CA TYR A 217 14.81 -1.68 1.77
C TYR A 217 15.38 -2.85 0.94
N PRO A 218 16.29 -3.65 1.53
CA PRO A 218 16.84 -4.84 0.88
C PRO A 218 15.74 -5.81 0.41
N GLU A 219 15.97 -6.55 -0.69
CA GLU A 219 14.96 -7.44 -1.29
C GLU A 219 14.45 -8.54 -0.34
N ASP A 220 15.29 -8.94 0.62
CA ASP A 220 15.05 -9.93 1.67
C ASP A 220 14.27 -9.38 2.87
N VAL A 221 13.89 -8.11 2.84
CA VAL A 221 13.17 -7.43 3.93
C VAL A 221 11.73 -7.12 3.52
N GLU A 222 10.80 -7.35 4.44
CA GLU A 222 9.45 -6.79 4.43
C GLU A 222 9.35 -5.73 5.51
N PHE A 223 8.91 -4.54 5.13
CA PHE A 223 8.74 -3.41 6.04
C PHE A 223 7.29 -2.93 6.02
N ASP A 224 6.67 -2.84 7.19
CA ASP A 224 5.38 -2.18 7.37
C ASP A 224 5.61 -0.75 7.90
N PRO A 225 5.38 0.29 7.09
CA PRO A 225 5.63 1.67 7.48
C PRO A 225 4.65 2.21 8.54
N LEU A 226 3.51 1.54 8.78
CA LEU A 226 2.54 1.97 9.78
C LEU A 226 2.88 1.46 11.19
N SER A 227 3.39 0.23 11.28
CA SER A 227 3.80 -0.40 12.55
C SER A 227 5.29 -0.27 12.84
N ALA A 228 6.09 0.16 11.86
CA ALA A 228 7.54 0.10 11.86
C ALA A 228 8.09 -1.33 12.09
N GLU A 229 7.29 -2.37 11.80
CA GLU A 229 7.74 -3.75 11.85
C GLU A 229 8.62 -4.08 10.64
N VAL A 230 9.74 -4.75 10.91
CA VAL A 230 10.65 -5.29 9.91
C VAL A 230 10.65 -6.80 10.03
N LYS A 231 10.42 -7.50 8.94
CA LYS A 231 10.46 -8.96 8.83
C LYS A 231 11.46 -9.35 7.76
N LEU A 232 12.17 -10.45 7.94
CA LEU A 232 12.97 -11.04 6.86
C LEU A 232 12.08 -12.04 6.11
N LYS A 233 12.05 -11.93 4.79
CA LYS A 233 11.25 -12.85 3.95
C LYS A 233 11.66 -14.29 4.22
N GLY A 234 10.69 -15.13 4.58
CA GLY A 234 10.91 -16.56 4.82
C GLY A 234 11.61 -16.92 6.13
N ARG A 235 11.82 -15.97 7.06
CA ARG A 235 12.31 -16.24 8.42
C ARG A 235 11.31 -15.75 9.46
N GLU A 236 10.60 -16.68 10.09
CA GLU A 236 9.72 -16.39 11.21
C GLU A 236 10.43 -16.65 12.55
N LEU A 237 10.04 -15.90 13.59
CA LEU A 237 10.48 -16.15 14.96
C LEU A 237 10.04 -17.55 15.38
N GLN A 238 10.99 -18.36 15.84
CA GLN A 238 10.66 -19.69 16.36
C GLN A 238 10.18 -19.57 17.81
N PRO A 239 9.21 -20.40 18.25
CA PRO A 239 8.81 -20.44 19.64
C PRO A 239 9.99 -20.87 20.51
N GLU A 240 10.37 -20.03 21.47
CA GLU A 240 11.53 -20.25 22.36
C GLU A 240 11.36 -21.45 23.31
N SER A 241 10.13 -21.93 23.43
CA SER A 241 9.78 -23.11 24.21
C SER A 241 8.75 -23.95 23.48
N LYS A 242 8.90 -25.27 23.59
CA LYS A 242 7.88 -26.22 23.14
C LYS A 242 7.25 -26.84 24.37
N SER A 243 5.93 -26.72 24.51
CA SER A 243 5.21 -27.48 25.52
C SER A 243 5.11 -28.93 25.04
N GLU A 244 5.79 -29.84 25.74
CA GLU A 244 5.59 -31.26 25.53
C GLU A 244 4.66 -31.80 26.60
N THR A 245 3.52 -32.31 26.15
CA THR A 245 2.52 -32.92 27.01
C THR A 245 2.98 -34.33 27.38
N ILE A 246 3.61 -34.49 28.54
CA ILE A 246 4.05 -35.81 29.02
C ILE A 246 2.92 -36.42 29.85
N VAL A 247 2.37 -37.55 29.40
CA VAL A 247 1.38 -38.30 30.17
C VAL A 247 2.12 -39.15 31.20
N LEU A 248 2.23 -38.63 32.43
CA LEU A 248 3.02 -39.27 33.50
C LEU A 248 2.37 -40.54 34.05
N SER A 249 1.03 -40.56 34.15
CA SER A 249 0.31 -41.77 34.53
C SER A 249 -1.13 -41.72 34.08
N GLN A 250 -1.66 -42.90 33.76
CA GLN A 250 -3.07 -43.09 33.44
C GLN A 250 -3.69 -43.97 34.53
N ARG A 251 -4.41 -43.36 35.47
CA ARG A 251 -5.12 -44.10 36.52
C ARG A 251 -6.55 -44.38 36.04
N THR A 252 -6.91 -45.66 35.98
CA THR A 252 -8.27 -46.11 35.75
C THR A 252 -8.97 -46.24 37.09
N HIS A 253 -9.86 -45.29 37.42
CA HIS A 253 -10.65 -45.38 38.63
C HIS A 253 -11.92 -46.20 38.37
N PHE A 254 -12.09 -47.30 39.10
CA PHE A 254 -13.27 -48.16 39.01
C PHE A 254 -14.35 -47.68 39.97
N ASP A 255 -15.47 -47.18 39.44
CA ASP A 255 -16.59 -46.73 40.28
C ASP A 255 -17.43 -47.94 40.74
N LYS A 256 -17.11 -48.45 41.94
CA LYS A 256 -17.83 -49.56 42.57
C LYS A 256 -19.32 -49.29 42.76
N LYS A 257 -19.74 -48.04 42.98
CA LYS A 257 -21.16 -47.69 43.18
C LYS A 257 -21.91 -47.75 41.85
N LEU A 258 -21.33 -47.20 40.78
CA LEU A 258 -21.92 -47.23 39.45
C LEU A 258 -21.98 -48.67 38.91
N PHE A 259 -20.96 -49.47 39.16
CA PHE A 259 -20.93 -50.88 38.82
C PHE A 259 -22.06 -51.66 39.50
N LYS A 260 -22.18 -51.55 40.84
CA LYS A 260 -23.26 -52.21 41.58
C LYS A 260 -24.64 -51.80 41.06
N LYS A 261 -24.88 -50.52 40.81
CA LYS A 261 -26.18 -50.05 40.31
C LYS A 261 -26.50 -50.59 38.91
N THR A 262 -25.51 -50.64 38.03
CA THR A 262 -25.71 -51.07 36.63
C THR A 262 -25.85 -52.58 36.53
N VAL A 263 -25.00 -53.33 37.23
CA VAL A 263 -25.04 -54.80 37.27
C VAL A 263 -26.30 -55.29 37.96
N LEU A 264 -26.69 -54.69 39.09
CA LEU A 264 -27.92 -55.07 39.80
C LEU A 264 -29.17 -54.78 38.95
N LYS A 265 -29.21 -53.63 38.25
CA LYS A 265 -30.31 -53.30 37.34
C LYS A 265 -30.41 -54.32 36.20
N ASN A 266 -29.30 -54.67 35.56
CA ASN A 266 -29.31 -55.64 34.46
C ASN A 266 -29.63 -57.06 34.94
N PHE A 267 -29.18 -57.44 36.14
CA PHE A 267 -29.52 -58.71 36.77
C PHE A 267 -31.01 -58.81 37.08
N LEU A 268 -31.62 -57.74 37.62
CA LEU A 268 -33.06 -57.67 37.88
C LEU A 268 -33.89 -57.74 36.60
N ILE A 269 -33.46 -57.07 35.53
CA ILE A 269 -34.12 -57.15 34.21
C ILE A 269 -34.03 -58.59 33.69
N GLY A 270 -32.86 -59.24 33.78
CA GLY A 270 -32.69 -60.64 33.39
C GLY A 270 -33.58 -61.60 34.19
N ALA A 271 -33.66 -61.41 35.51
CA ALA A 271 -34.52 -62.19 36.39
C ALA A 271 -36.01 -62.01 36.08
N ALA A 272 -36.47 -60.78 35.80
CA ALA A 272 -37.84 -60.51 35.40
C ALA A 272 -38.21 -61.20 34.07
N PHE A 273 -37.31 -61.16 33.09
CA PHE A 273 -37.49 -61.88 31.82
C PHE A 273 -37.52 -63.40 32.01
N PHE A 274 -36.70 -63.94 32.92
CA PHE A 274 -36.70 -65.36 33.25
C PHE A 274 -38.03 -65.80 33.88
N VAL A 275 -38.55 -65.03 34.84
CA VAL A 275 -39.84 -65.30 35.47
C VAL A 275 -40.96 -65.28 34.43
N VAL A 276 -41.08 -64.23 33.61
CA VAL A 276 -42.10 -64.12 32.56
C VAL A 276 -42.05 -65.31 31.60
N ARG A 277 -40.85 -65.75 31.22
CA ARG A 277 -40.66 -66.92 30.35
C ARG A 277 -41.10 -68.22 31.03
N SER A 278 -40.74 -68.42 32.30
CA SER A 278 -41.18 -69.60 33.06
C SER A 278 -42.69 -69.65 33.18
N THR A 279 -43.36 -68.51 33.46
CA THR A 279 -44.83 -68.46 33.53
C THR A 279 -45.48 -68.75 32.17
N LEU A 280 -44.93 -68.19 31.08
CA LEU A 280 -45.40 -68.44 29.71
C LEU A 280 -45.21 -69.91 29.29
N LEU A 281 -44.10 -70.54 29.66
CA LEU A 281 -43.84 -71.96 29.38
C LEU A 281 -44.83 -72.87 30.14
N THR A 282 -45.08 -72.58 31.43
CA THR A 282 -46.05 -73.34 32.22
C THR A 282 -47.49 -73.16 31.74
N SER A 283 -47.89 -71.98 31.24
CA SER A 283 -49.25 -71.76 30.73
C SER A 283 -49.52 -72.38 29.36
N THR A 284 -48.47 -72.77 28.62
CA THR A 284 -48.60 -73.36 27.27
C THR A 284 -48.57 -74.90 27.24
N MET A 285 -48.26 -75.58 28.35
CA MET A 285 -48.19 -77.05 28.35
C MET A 285 -49.54 -77.75 28.58
N ASP A 286 -50.57 -77.05 29.06
CA ASP A 286 -51.86 -77.68 29.42
C ASP A 286 -53.02 -77.37 28.45
N ASN A 287 -52.77 -76.78 27.27
CA ASN A 287 -53.86 -76.46 26.33
C ASN A 287 -53.47 -76.71 24.86
N SER A 288 -54.11 -77.70 24.23
CA SER A 288 -53.81 -78.18 22.86
C SER A 288 -54.25 -77.24 21.74
N GLU A 289 -55.00 -76.17 22.05
CA GLU A 289 -55.43 -75.15 21.09
C GLU A 289 -54.75 -73.79 21.32
N THR A 290 -53.46 -73.78 21.68
CA THR A 290 -52.70 -72.54 21.74
C THR A 290 -52.33 -72.05 20.33
N SER A 291 -52.89 -70.88 19.98
CA SER A 291 -52.83 -70.24 18.67
C SER A 291 -51.40 -70.00 18.15
N LEU A 292 -51.28 -69.93 16.82
CA LEU A 292 -50.05 -69.61 16.07
C LEU A 292 -49.30 -68.36 16.60
N PHE A 293 -49.99 -67.47 17.32
CA PHE A 293 -49.44 -66.29 17.98
C PHE A 293 -48.50 -66.64 19.15
N ALA A 294 -48.81 -67.66 19.97
CA ALA A 294 -47.97 -68.06 21.10
C ALA A 294 -46.64 -68.70 20.64
N LYS A 295 -46.69 -69.47 19.54
CA LYS A 295 -45.49 -70.04 18.90
C LYS A 295 -44.59 -68.97 18.27
N SER A 296 -45.17 -67.91 17.70
CA SER A 296 -44.41 -66.77 17.16
C SER A 296 -43.71 -65.94 18.26
N ALA A 297 -44.38 -65.71 19.39
CA ALA A 297 -43.78 -65.02 20.55
C ALA A 297 -42.62 -65.81 21.19
N LEU A 298 -42.72 -67.14 21.24
CA LEU A 298 -41.63 -68.03 21.68
C LEU A 298 -40.44 -68.08 20.70
N TYR A 299 -40.68 -67.88 19.40
CA TYR A 299 -39.61 -67.85 18.39
C TYR A 299 -38.86 -66.50 18.38
N GLY A 300 -39.57 -65.38 18.57
CA GLY A 300 -38.96 -64.05 18.72
C GLY A 300 -38.08 -63.93 19.97
N THR A 301 -38.49 -64.53 21.08
CA THR A 301 -37.71 -64.53 22.34
C THR A 301 -36.44 -65.40 22.24
N ARG A 302 -36.43 -66.46 21.44
CA ARG A 302 -35.21 -67.30 21.23
C ARG A 302 -34.08 -66.52 20.55
N LYS A 303 -34.38 -65.57 19.65
CA LYS A 303 -33.39 -64.71 18.98
C LYS A 303 -32.79 -63.66 19.93
N VAL A 304 -33.60 -63.07 20.79
CA VAL A 304 -33.15 -62.12 21.83
C VAL A 304 -32.34 -62.82 22.91
N PHE A 305 -32.65 -64.09 23.24
CA PHE A 305 -31.89 -64.87 24.21
C PHE A 305 -30.58 -65.45 23.67
N ASN A 306 -30.41 -65.68 22.36
CA ASN A 306 -29.07 -65.97 21.82
C ASN A 306 -28.14 -64.75 21.90
N LEU A 307 -28.69 -63.53 21.86
CA LEU A 307 -27.95 -62.29 22.14
C LEU A 307 -27.67 -62.10 23.65
N ALA A 308 -28.59 -62.51 24.53
CA ALA A 308 -28.41 -62.39 25.97
C ALA A 308 -27.58 -63.53 26.61
N GLY A 309 -27.63 -64.75 26.05
CA GLY A 309 -26.91 -65.93 26.54
C GLY A 309 -25.41 -65.92 26.20
N ILE A 310 -25.02 -65.20 25.14
CA ILE A 310 -23.61 -64.89 24.83
C ILE A 310 -23.13 -63.66 25.64
N GLY A 311 -24.05 -62.93 26.27
CA GLY A 311 -23.83 -61.64 26.95
C GLY A 311 -23.41 -61.69 28.42
N PHE A 312 -23.09 -62.85 28.98
CA PHE A 312 -22.45 -62.98 30.31
C PHE A 312 -20.99 -63.45 30.23
N SER A 313 -20.33 -63.25 29.08
CA SER A 313 -18.87 -63.37 29.00
C SER A 313 -18.21 -62.11 29.56
N LEU A 314 -17.02 -62.25 30.15
CA LEU A 314 -16.18 -61.12 30.59
C LEU A 314 -15.95 -60.05 29.50
N ALA A 315 -16.17 -60.39 28.22
CA ALA A 315 -16.11 -59.46 27.09
C ALA A 315 -17.26 -58.43 27.05
N ALA A 316 -18.43 -58.71 27.66
CA ALA A 316 -19.52 -57.73 27.76
C ALA A 316 -19.23 -56.64 28.82
N LEU A 317 -18.39 -56.96 29.81
CA LEU A 317 -17.96 -56.02 30.84
C LEU A 317 -16.97 -54.96 30.32
N SER A 318 -16.20 -55.26 29.28
CA SER A 318 -15.25 -54.31 28.67
C SER A 318 -15.93 -53.24 27.80
N GLN A 319 -17.21 -53.43 27.43
CA GLN A 319 -17.97 -52.48 26.62
C GLN A 319 -18.78 -51.46 27.44
N LEU A 320 -18.74 -51.48 28.77
CA LEU A 320 -19.43 -50.49 29.62
C LEU A 320 -18.64 -49.17 29.66
N PRO A 321 -18.97 -48.14 28.84
CA PRO A 321 -18.07 -47.01 28.58
C PRO A 321 -17.99 -46.01 29.75
N LYS A 322 -18.77 -46.24 30.82
CA LYS A 322 -19.00 -45.28 31.91
C LYS A 322 -18.51 -45.75 33.29
N VAL A 323 -18.06 -47.00 33.43
CA VAL A 323 -17.63 -47.54 34.74
C VAL A 323 -16.16 -47.25 35.04
N PHE A 324 -15.36 -47.05 33.98
CA PHE A 324 -13.95 -46.71 34.08
C PHE A 324 -13.76 -45.25 33.70
N LYS A 325 -13.61 -44.37 34.70
CA LYS A 325 -13.13 -43.01 34.44
C LYS A 325 -11.61 -43.07 34.32
N ARG A 326 -11.10 -42.70 33.14
CA ARG A 326 -9.66 -42.54 32.90
C ARG A 326 -9.32 -41.10 33.27
N GLU A 327 -8.73 -40.91 34.43
CA GLU A 327 -8.12 -39.62 34.77
C GLU A 327 -6.69 -39.64 34.22
N LYS A 328 -6.45 -38.79 33.22
CA LYS A 328 -5.10 -38.51 32.74
C LYS A 328 -4.54 -37.41 33.61
N ILE A 329 -3.50 -37.72 34.37
CA ILE A 329 -2.67 -36.69 34.99
C ILE A 329 -1.68 -36.26 33.91
N VAL A 330 -1.93 -35.09 33.36
CA VAL A 330 -1.12 -34.46 32.32
C VAL A 330 -0.26 -33.41 33.01
N GLU A 331 1.05 -33.55 32.92
CA GLU A 331 1.97 -32.49 33.35
C GLU A 331 2.53 -31.86 32.09
N GLU A 332 2.24 -30.57 31.92
CA GLU A 332 2.75 -29.80 30.80
C GLU A 332 4.17 -29.36 31.15
N LYS A 333 5.16 -30.06 30.59
CA LYS A 333 6.56 -29.71 30.80
C LYS A 333 7.00 -28.78 29.69
N THR A 334 7.24 -27.53 30.05
CA THR A 334 7.83 -26.54 29.15
C THR A 334 9.30 -26.89 28.97
N VAL A 335 9.68 -27.33 27.77
CA VAL A 335 11.08 -27.60 27.45
C VAL A 335 11.66 -26.36 26.78
N ASP A 336 12.68 -25.79 27.40
CA ASP A 336 13.45 -24.67 26.84
C ASP A 336 14.23 -25.16 25.60
N LEU A 337 14.16 -24.41 24.51
CA LEU A 337 14.84 -24.73 23.26
C LEU A 337 16.01 -23.75 23.07
N PRO A 338 17.21 -24.06 23.57
CA PRO A 338 18.35 -23.14 23.48
C PRO A 338 18.74 -22.82 22.04
N GLU A 339 18.54 -23.75 21.11
CA GLU A 339 18.76 -23.55 19.68
C GLU A 339 17.77 -22.55 19.07
N ALA A 340 16.49 -22.58 19.48
CA ALA A 340 15.48 -21.61 19.04
C ALA A 340 15.80 -20.20 19.59
N ARG A 341 16.27 -20.10 20.84
CA ARG A 341 16.72 -18.82 21.41
C ARG A 341 17.93 -18.27 20.66
N ALA A 342 18.92 -19.10 20.33
CA ALA A 342 20.08 -18.69 19.56
C ALA A 342 19.70 -18.21 18.15
N ALA A 343 18.80 -18.94 17.47
CA ALA A 343 18.28 -18.56 16.15
C ALA A 343 17.48 -17.25 16.20
N ASN A 344 16.68 -17.02 17.23
CA ASN A 344 15.95 -15.76 17.43
C ASN A 344 16.90 -14.59 17.70
N GLU A 345 17.98 -14.79 18.47
CA GLU A 345 18.99 -13.75 18.70
C GLU A 345 19.83 -13.43 17.46
N GLU A 346 20.07 -14.43 16.59
CA GLU A 346 20.66 -14.20 15.27
C GLU A 346 19.71 -13.43 14.35
N LEU A 347 18.43 -13.82 14.31
CA LEU A 347 17.39 -13.10 13.57
C LEU A 347 17.25 -11.64 14.03
N LYS A 348 17.31 -11.38 15.35
CA LYS A 348 17.29 -10.01 15.90
C LYS A 348 18.52 -9.20 15.45
N ARG A 349 19.71 -9.81 15.40
CA ARG A 349 20.93 -9.16 14.89
C ARG A 349 20.83 -8.85 13.40
N ASP A 350 20.36 -9.81 12.60
CA ASP A 350 20.16 -9.61 11.16
C ASP A 350 19.09 -8.53 10.89
N LEU A 351 17.99 -8.53 11.65
CA LEU A 351 16.98 -7.48 11.59
C LEU A 351 17.56 -6.11 12.00
N ALA A 352 18.39 -6.04 13.03
CA ALA A 352 19.05 -4.79 13.43
C ALA A 352 19.99 -4.27 12.33
N LEU A 353 20.76 -5.15 11.70
CA LEU A 353 21.70 -4.80 10.64
C LEU A 353 20.97 -4.39 9.35
N ASN A 354 19.87 -5.06 9.02
CA ASN A 354 19.05 -4.70 7.87
C ASN A 354 18.18 -3.45 8.11
N ARG A 355 17.81 -3.15 9.37
CA ARG A 355 17.18 -1.87 9.75
C ARG A 355 18.05 -0.67 9.39
N GLU A 356 19.36 -0.77 9.60
CA GLU A 356 20.31 0.29 9.23
C GLU A 356 20.42 0.51 7.72
N LYS A 357 19.98 -0.45 6.91
CA LYS A 357 19.99 -0.37 5.44
C LYS A 357 18.68 0.20 4.85
N ILE A 358 17.63 0.35 5.66
CA ILE A 358 16.39 0.98 5.22
C ILE A 358 16.67 2.46 5.01
N ARG A 359 16.47 2.94 3.79
CA ARG A 359 16.58 4.36 3.45
C ARG A 359 15.21 4.89 3.09
N VAL A 360 15.00 6.17 3.32
CA VAL A 360 13.82 6.87 2.86
C VAL A 360 14.25 7.83 1.77
N LYS A 361 13.64 7.67 0.60
CA LYS A 361 13.73 8.61 -0.50
C LYS A 361 12.48 9.47 -0.51
N LEU A 362 12.70 10.77 -0.45
CA LEU A 362 11.64 11.75 -0.48
C LEU A 362 11.69 12.51 -1.80
N SER A 363 10.58 12.54 -2.53
CA SER A 363 10.42 13.33 -3.75
C SER A 363 9.29 14.33 -3.59
N VAL A 364 9.45 15.51 -4.16
CA VAL A 364 8.40 16.51 -4.27
C VAL A 364 8.08 16.68 -5.74
N GLN A 365 6.82 16.44 -6.12
CA GLN A 365 6.37 16.55 -7.50
C GLN A 365 5.22 17.54 -7.60
N ALA A 366 5.39 18.57 -8.42
CA ALA A 366 4.28 19.46 -8.77
C ALA A 366 3.27 18.70 -9.65
N ILE A 367 1.97 18.85 -9.37
CA ILE A 367 0.86 18.19 -10.08
C ILE A 367 0.35 19.08 -11.22
#